data_AF-A0AAE6TAR6-F1
#
_entry.id   AF-A0AAE6TAR6-F1
#
_cell.length_a   1.000
_cell.length_b   1.000
_cell.length_c   1.000
_cell.angle_alpha   90.00
_cell.angle_beta   90.00
_cell.angle_gamma   90.00
#
_symmetry.space_group_name_H-M   'P 1'
#
loop_
_entity.id
_entity.type
_entity.pdbx_description
1 polymer ?
#
loop_
_entity_poly.entity_id
_entity_poly.type
_entity_poly.pdbx_seq_one_letter_code
_entity_poly.pdbx_strand_id
1 'polypeptide(L)'
;MNPRSFSLALLALFLLPETLHATPVFLENVSESGGWYDCNKKTKWKWGSGSMTDRPSGYYSPDNPVDSQLCWAAAASNVLQWWQNTRSDLSPTTPNGKSSTYGNMPEACQLRIYQTLATSWTDKGGSVEQAYNWWFNGGMLPSAFYGTDSTIRDNPSSEGGYWKELNLTVTYDKWGTPDNTPLFNSYTFWEGDTRDGIYSVLKNSINNNWGTTLSIGEYGTGHAITMWGYDMDADGNLIIYLTDSDDYALGMFRQKVIVDDEKHIYLTSVDGENNVYGYNYGEAGLTGTRLGELQSFTAPLGDLRIPEPGTGILSLCGVFLAVSRRRRILR
;
A
#
# COMPACT_ATOMS: atom_id res chain seq x y z
N MET A 1 11.00 -37.11 52.50
CA MET A 1 10.05 -36.64 51.46
C MET A 1 10.84 -36.38 50.18
N ASN A 2 10.45 -37.02 49.08
CA ASN A 2 11.14 -37.00 47.78
C ASN A 2 11.09 -35.63 47.08
N PRO A 3 12.17 -35.16 46.45
CA PRO A 3 12.12 -34.13 45.42
C PRO A 3 12.41 -34.77 44.05
N ARG A 4 11.39 -35.34 43.40
CA ARG A 4 11.49 -35.83 42.01
C ARG A 4 10.16 -35.63 41.29
N SER A 5 9.72 -34.39 41.07
CA SER A 5 8.52 -34.15 40.23
C SER A 5 8.39 -32.73 39.64
N PHE A 6 9.47 -32.00 39.41
CA PHE A 6 9.38 -30.67 38.78
C PHE A 6 10.51 -30.47 37.77
N SER A 7 10.48 -31.15 36.62
CA SER A 7 11.30 -30.76 35.46
C SER A 7 10.85 -31.28 34.09
N LEU A 8 9.77 -32.07 33.97
CA LEU A 8 9.34 -32.57 32.64
C LEU A 8 8.28 -31.69 31.95
N ALA A 9 7.49 -30.92 32.70
CA ALA A 9 6.47 -30.05 32.12
C ALA A 9 7.04 -28.74 31.51
N LEU A 10 8.18 -28.25 32.01
CA LEU A 10 8.79 -27.00 31.51
C LEU A 10 9.67 -27.22 30.28
N LEU A 11 10.17 -28.45 30.06
CA LEU A 11 11.02 -28.77 28.91
C LEU A 11 10.19 -29.04 27.63
N ALA A 12 8.90 -29.35 27.78
CA ALA A 12 8.00 -29.59 26.65
C ALA A 12 7.48 -28.29 25.99
N LEU A 13 7.59 -27.13 26.68
CA LEU A 13 7.21 -25.84 26.10
C LEU A 13 8.24 -25.28 25.11
N PHE A 14 9.48 -25.80 25.11
CA PHE A 14 10.57 -25.38 24.22
C PHE A 14 10.78 -26.33 23.03
N LEU A 15 9.88 -27.31 22.83
CA LEU A 15 9.93 -28.29 21.74
C LEU A 15 8.72 -28.20 20.81
N LEU A 16 7.97 -27.10 20.86
CA LEU A 16 7.11 -26.76 19.74
C LEU A 16 8.05 -26.35 18.60
N PRO A 17 7.95 -26.98 17.41
CA PRO A 17 8.62 -26.43 16.25
C PRO A 17 8.06 -25.02 16.08
N GLU A 18 8.88 -24.00 16.30
CA GLU A 18 8.64 -22.73 15.63
C GLU A 18 8.53 -23.12 14.16
N THR A 19 7.32 -23.04 13.61
CA THR A 19 7.16 -23.09 12.16
C THR A 19 8.06 -21.97 11.66
N LEU A 20 9.15 -22.35 11.00
CA LEU A 20 10.18 -21.43 10.54
C LEU A 20 9.57 -20.67 9.36
N HIS A 21 8.64 -19.75 9.64
CA HIS A 21 8.13 -18.83 8.64
C HIS A 21 9.30 -17.97 8.21
N ALA A 22 9.52 -17.88 6.90
CA ALA A 22 10.58 -17.03 6.36
C ALA A 22 10.39 -15.60 6.89
N THR A 23 11.46 -14.97 7.34
CA THR A 23 11.39 -13.58 7.80
C THR A 23 10.87 -12.70 6.66
N PRO A 24 9.79 -11.94 6.88
CA PRO A 24 9.26 -11.07 5.83
C PRO A 24 10.28 -10.05 5.34
N VAL A 25 10.22 -9.78 4.05
CA VAL A 25 11.02 -8.75 3.38
C VAL A 25 10.08 -7.63 2.97
N PHE A 26 10.38 -6.43 3.43
CA PHE A 26 9.61 -5.23 3.14
C PHE A 26 10.45 -4.19 2.41
N LEU A 27 9.76 -3.23 1.79
CA LEU A 27 10.41 -1.99 1.34
C LEU A 27 11.12 -1.29 2.50
N GLU A 28 12.17 -0.53 2.19
CA GLU A 28 12.90 0.29 3.18
C GLU A 28 11.92 1.11 4.03
N ASN A 29 12.14 1.12 5.35
CA ASN A 29 11.30 1.80 6.35
C ASN A 29 9.88 1.23 6.52
N VAL A 30 9.59 0.04 5.99
CA VAL A 30 8.31 -0.64 6.16
C VAL A 30 8.51 -1.92 6.97
N SER A 31 7.58 -2.18 7.89
CA SER A 31 7.47 -3.43 8.62
C SER A 31 6.00 -3.82 8.79
N GLU A 32 5.74 -4.99 9.38
CA GLU A 32 4.37 -5.40 9.72
C GLU A 32 3.61 -4.34 10.53
N SER A 33 4.33 -3.63 11.40
CA SER A 33 3.75 -2.70 12.37
C SER A 33 3.58 -1.27 11.86
N GLY A 34 4.20 -0.89 10.74
CA GLY A 34 4.10 0.48 10.21
C GLY A 34 5.05 0.80 9.06
N GLY A 35 5.04 2.07 8.65
CA GLY A 35 5.83 2.57 7.52
C GLY A 35 5.14 2.47 6.15
N TRP A 36 4.09 1.63 6.07
CA TRP A 36 3.18 1.54 4.93
C TRP A 36 2.01 2.52 5.03
N TYR A 37 1.29 2.70 3.92
CA TYR A 37 0.12 3.57 3.79
C TYR A 37 -1.07 2.80 3.22
N ASP A 38 -2.27 3.18 3.63
CA ASP A 38 -3.51 2.50 3.25
C ASP A 38 -4.60 3.51 2.87
N CYS A 39 -4.34 4.26 1.81
CA CYS A 39 -5.24 5.32 1.40
C CYS A 39 -6.56 4.78 0.82
N ASN A 40 -7.61 4.79 1.64
CA ASN A 40 -8.94 4.36 1.23
C ASN A 40 -9.75 5.39 0.45
N LYS A 41 -10.57 4.89 -0.48
CA LYS A 41 -11.59 5.68 -1.16
C LYS A 41 -12.77 5.96 -0.24
N LYS A 42 -13.19 7.22 -0.14
CA LYS A 42 -14.34 7.56 0.71
C LYS A 42 -15.65 6.96 0.22
N THR A 43 -15.80 6.78 -1.09
CA THR A 43 -17.01 6.23 -1.70
C THR A 43 -17.16 4.73 -1.45
N LYS A 44 -16.04 4.06 -1.18
CA LYS A 44 -15.98 2.65 -0.81
C LYS A 44 -16.10 2.49 0.70
N TRP A 45 -15.66 3.44 1.51
CA TRP A 45 -15.77 3.30 2.95
C TRP A 45 -17.21 3.20 3.47
N LYS A 46 -17.45 2.24 4.38
CA LYS A 46 -18.73 2.09 5.10
C LYS A 46 -18.68 2.82 6.44
N TRP A 47 -19.45 3.90 6.54
CA TRP A 47 -19.58 4.71 7.77
C TRP A 47 -20.73 4.20 8.64
N GLY A 48 -20.45 3.85 9.90
CA GLY A 48 -21.48 3.42 10.85
C GLY A 48 -22.37 2.29 10.30
N SER A 49 -23.67 2.53 10.24
CA SER A 49 -24.64 1.58 9.68
C SER A 49 -24.58 1.43 8.15
N GLY A 50 -23.86 2.32 7.46
CA GLY A 50 -23.87 2.49 6.00
C GLY A 50 -24.87 3.53 5.52
N SER A 51 -25.64 4.15 6.43
CA SER A 51 -26.55 5.26 6.10
C SER A 51 -25.77 6.50 5.64
N MET A 52 -26.37 7.28 4.72
CA MET A 52 -25.81 8.58 4.33
C MET A 52 -25.67 9.55 5.52
N THR A 53 -26.52 9.42 6.54
CA THR A 53 -26.49 10.27 7.75
C THR A 53 -25.31 9.98 8.66
N ASP A 54 -24.68 8.81 8.53
CA ASP A 54 -23.55 8.40 9.36
C ASP A 54 -22.21 8.88 8.79
N ARG A 55 -22.24 9.48 7.59
CA ARG A 55 -21.06 10.03 6.93
C ARG A 55 -20.59 11.28 7.65
N PRO A 56 -19.29 11.39 7.98
CA PRO A 56 -18.73 12.57 8.64
C PRO A 56 -18.75 13.80 7.72
N SER A 57 -18.64 14.98 8.31
CA SER A 57 -18.68 16.26 7.57
C SER A 57 -17.62 16.35 6.46
N GLY A 58 -16.43 15.76 6.69
CA GLY A 58 -15.35 15.68 5.70
C GLY A 58 -15.74 14.97 4.40
N TYR A 59 -16.76 14.12 4.42
CA TYR A 59 -17.25 13.37 3.25
C TYR A 59 -17.79 14.31 2.17
N TYR A 60 -18.39 15.43 2.59
CA TYR A 60 -19.01 16.43 1.72
C TYR A 60 -18.07 17.59 1.39
N SER A 61 -16.83 17.55 1.87
CA SER A 61 -15.83 18.58 1.57
C SER A 61 -15.54 18.63 0.07
N PRO A 62 -15.45 19.82 -0.56
CA PRO A 62 -14.98 19.94 -1.94
C PRO A 62 -13.54 19.44 -2.11
N ASP A 63 -12.74 19.44 -1.03
CA ASP A 63 -11.39 18.89 -1.02
C ASP A 63 -11.36 17.36 -1.16
N ASN A 64 -12.49 16.68 -0.99
CA ASN A 64 -12.61 15.25 -1.27
C ASN A 64 -13.76 15.06 -2.25
N PRO A 65 -13.54 15.13 -3.56
CA PRO A 65 -14.58 14.84 -4.53
C PRO A 65 -14.96 13.35 -4.51
N VAL A 66 -15.98 12.98 -5.29
CA VAL A 66 -16.30 11.57 -5.54
C VAL A 66 -15.07 10.90 -6.14
N ASP A 67 -14.75 9.71 -5.65
CA ASP A 67 -13.49 9.04 -5.95
C ASP A 67 -13.66 7.55 -6.31
N SER A 68 -14.86 7.15 -6.74
CA SER A 68 -15.26 5.75 -6.91
C SER A 68 -14.35 4.92 -7.84
N GLN A 69 -13.69 5.57 -8.78
CA GLN A 69 -12.85 4.97 -9.82
C GLN A 69 -11.34 5.28 -9.63
N LEU A 70 -10.94 5.89 -8.52
CA LEU A 70 -9.58 6.40 -8.30
C LEU A 70 -8.64 5.45 -7.54
N CYS A 71 -8.83 4.12 -7.66
CA CYS A 71 -7.92 3.15 -7.03
C CYS A 71 -6.47 3.30 -7.50
N TRP A 72 -6.26 3.61 -8.79
CA TRP A 72 -4.94 3.91 -9.35
C TRP A 72 -4.27 5.12 -8.66
N ALA A 73 -5.03 6.18 -8.38
CA ALA A 73 -4.51 7.34 -7.68
C ALA A 73 -4.24 7.05 -6.21
N ALA A 74 -5.08 6.22 -5.56
CA ALA A 74 -4.88 5.79 -4.17
C ALA A 74 -3.61 4.94 -4.02
N ALA A 75 -3.45 3.90 -4.84
CA ALA A 75 -2.28 3.04 -4.85
C ALA A 75 -1.00 3.83 -5.17
N ALA A 76 -1.03 4.72 -6.17
CA ALA A 76 0.09 5.61 -6.45
C ALA A 76 0.41 6.55 -5.28
N SER A 77 -0.62 7.10 -4.62
CA SER A 77 -0.43 8.02 -3.48
C SER A 77 0.25 7.34 -2.29
N ASN A 78 -0.06 6.07 -2.03
CA ASN A 78 0.61 5.28 -1.02
C ASN A 78 2.13 5.21 -1.28
N VAL A 79 2.50 4.81 -2.49
CA VAL A 79 3.91 4.72 -2.92
C VAL A 79 4.60 6.09 -2.90
N LEU A 80 3.96 7.12 -3.44
CA LEU A 80 4.50 8.49 -3.47
C LEU A 80 4.71 9.03 -2.04
N GLN A 81 3.78 8.75 -1.13
CA GLN A 81 3.89 9.18 0.26
C GLN A 81 5.05 8.48 0.97
N TRP A 82 5.18 7.16 0.79
CA TRP A 82 6.32 6.39 1.30
C TRP A 82 7.64 6.95 0.77
N TRP A 83 7.74 7.14 -0.56
CA TRP A 83 8.95 7.66 -1.18
C TRP A 83 9.28 9.09 -0.70
N GLN A 84 8.32 10.01 -0.62
CA GLN A 84 8.55 11.37 -0.14
C GLN A 84 9.06 11.40 1.31
N ASN A 85 8.66 10.43 2.14
CA ASN A 85 9.15 10.35 3.52
C ASN A 85 10.59 9.86 3.64
N THR A 86 11.19 9.37 2.56
CA THR A 86 12.62 9.09 2.50
C THR A 86 13.46 10.34 2.21
N ARG A 87 12.86 11.52 2.02
CA ARG A 87 13.55 12.70 1.48
C ARG A 87 13.64 13.86 2.45
N SER A 88 14.85 14.39 2.67
CA SER A 88 15.07 15.61 3.46
C SER A 88 14.87 16.90 2.65
N ASP A 89 14.86 16.82 1.31
CA ASP A 89 14.77 17.94 0.38
C ASP A 89 13.33 18.29 -0.05
N LEU A 90 12.33 17.74 0.64
CA LEU A 90 10.92 18.01 0.37
C LEU A 90 10.60 19.52 0.51
N SER A 91 10.18 20.14 -0.58
CA SER A 91 9.68 21.52 -0.56
C SER A 91 8.45 21.66 0.36
N PRO A 92 8.35 22.71 1.20
CA PRO A 92 7.17 22.96 2.03
C PRO A 92 5.86 23.12 1.24
N THR A 93 5.94 23.42 -0.06
CA THR A 93 4.77 23.56 -0.94
C THR A 93 4.34 22.24 -1.56
N THR A 94 5.18 21.21 -1.51
CA THR A 94 4.84 19.88 -2.03
C THR A 94 3.87 19.21 -1.06
N PRO A 95 2.68 18.78 -1.51
CA PRO A 95 1.70 18.20 -0.60
C PRO A 95 2.24 16.91 0.02
N ASN A 96 2.16 16.80 1.35
CA ASN A 96 2.73 15.68 2.10
C ASN A 96 1.95 15.41 3.39
N GLY A 97 1.93 14.15 3.82
CA GLY A 97 1.31 13.72 5.07
C GLY A 97 -0.22 13.64 5.00
N LYS A 98 -0.87 13.97 6.11
CA LYS A 98 -2.32 13.83 6.29
C LYS A 98 -3.11 14.86 5.46
N SER A 99 -4.22 14.44 4.87
CA SER A 99 -5.15 15.33 4.15
C SER A 99 -5.80 16.35 5.10
N SER A 100 -6.37 17.43 4.54
CA SER A 100 -7.07 18.46 5.33
C SER A 100 -8.27 17.90 6.10
N THR A 101 -8.81 16.77 5.66
CA THR A 101 -10.01 16.15 6.23
C THR A 101 -9.72 14.95 7.11
N TYR A 102 -8.45 14.54 7.26
CA TYR A 102 -8.05 13.37 8.04
C TYR A 102 -8.63 13.38 9.46
N GLY A 103 -8.69 14.56 10.12
CA GLY A 103 -9.25 14.65 11.48
C GLY A 103 -10.73 14.27 11.59
N ASN A 104 -11.49 14.37 10.49
CA ASN A 104 -12.91 14.01 10.43
C ASN A 104 -13.14 12.64 9.75
N MET A 105 -12.16 12.16 8.99
CA MET A 105 -12.19 10.93 8.21
C MET A 105 -10.84 10.22 8.28
N PRO A 106 -10.41 9.74 9.45
CA PRO A 106 -9.12 9.06 9.56
C PRO A 106 -9.07 7.76 8.77
N GLU A 107 -10.22 7.22 8.34
CA GLU A 107 -10.34 5.97 7.61
C GLU A 107 -10.30 6.12 6.09
N ALA A 108 -10.49 7.32 5.53
CA ALA A 108 -10.58 7.53 4.09
C ALA A 108 -9.98 8.86 3.64
N CYS A 109 -9.55 8.93 2.38
CA CYS A 109 -8.87 10.10 1.81
C CYS A 109 -7.73 10.60 2.70
N GLN A 110 -6.93 9.69 3.24
CA GLN A 110 -6.04 9.99 4.38
C GLN A 110 -4.85 10.86 3.98
N LEU A 111 -4.38 10.73 2.75
CA LEU A 111 -3.16 11.34 2.27
C LEU A 111 -3.42 12.66 1.56
N ARG A 112 -2.57 13.64 1.83
CA ARG A 112 -2.60 14.93 1.13
C ARG A 112 -2.29 14.76 -0.37
N ILE A 113 -1.40 13.83 -0.72
CA ILE A 113 -1.09 13.46 -2.10
C ILE A 113 -2.35 12.97 -2.83
N TYR A 114 -3.07 12.02 -2.21
CA TYR A 114 -4.31 11.48 -2.76
C TYR A 114 -5.39 12.57 -2.88
N GLN A 115 -5.52 13.41 -1.85
CA GLN A 115 -6.45 14.54 -1.89
C GLN A 115 -6.17 15.46 -3.08
N THR A 116 -4.89 15.75 -3.36
CA THR A 116 -4.48 16.56 -4.51
C THR A 116 -4.78 15.86 -5.84
N LEU A 117 -4.46 14.57 -5.98
CA LEU A 117 -4.82 13.79 -7.18
C LEU A 117 -6.34 13.77 -7.41
N ALA A 118 -7.12 13.43 -6.39
CA ALA A 118 -8.57 13.34 -6.47
C ALA A 118 -9.24 14.68 -6.82
N THR A 119 -8.68 15.80 -6.36
CA THR A 119 -9.18 17.14 -6.67
C THR A 119 -8.70 17.68 -8.03
N SER A 120 -7.61 17.15 -8.59
CA SER A 120 -7.10 17.54 -9.91
C SER A 120 -7.59 16.66 -11.07
N TRP A 121 -7.98 15.41 -10.82
CA TRP A 121 -8.37 14.44 -11.86
C TRP A 121 -9.86 14.10 -11.82
N THR A 122 -10.44 13.73 -12.96
CA THR A 122 -11.84 13.28 -13.04
C THR A 122 -12.02 11.89 -12.42
N ASP A 123 -13.19 11.61 -11.82
CA ASP A 123 -13.50 10.31 -11.19
C ASP A 123 -13.75 9.22 -12.25
N LYS A 124 -12.66 8.72 -12.82
CA LYS A 124 -12.61 7.71 -13.88
C LYS A 124 -11.39 6.81 -13.71
N GLY A 125 -11.44 5.66 -14.37
CA GLY A 125 -10.31 4.72 -14.41
C GLY A 125 -9.07 5.35 -15.03
N GLY A 126 -7.91 4.91 -14.56
CA GLY A 126 -6.60 5.41 -14.97
C GLY A 126 -5.52 4.41 -14.59
N SER A 127 -4.28 4.72 -14.97
CA SER A 127 -3.11 3.91 -14.62
C SER A 127 -2.27 4.60 -13.54
N VAL A 128 -1.60 3.82 -12.70
CA VAL A 128 -0.72 4.35 -11.64
C VAL A 128 0.44 5.18 -12.22
N GLU A 129 0.91 4.85 -13.41
CA GLU A 129 1.95 5.58 -14.14
C GLU A 129 1.51 7.00 -14.50
N GLN A 130 0.22 7.21 -14.80
CA GLN A 130 -0.32 8.56 -14.99
C GLN A 130 -0.19 9.39 -13.72
N ALA A 131 -0.48 8.80 -12.54
CA ALA A 131 -0.31 9.48 -11.26
C ALA A 131 1.16 9.77 -10.96
N TYR A 132 2.06 8.81 -11.16
CA TYR A 132 3.50 9.00 -10.95
C TYR A 132 4.06 10.10 -11.84
N ASN A 133 3.79 10.03 -13.15
CA ASN A 133 4.26 11.06 -14.08
C ASN A 133 3.65 12.43 -13.75
N TRP A 134 2.34 12.51 -13.50
CA TRP A 134 1.72 13.79 -13.18
C TRP A 134 2.29 14.40 -11.91
N TRP A 135 2.55 13.57 -10.88
CA TRP A 135 3.16 14.04 -9.65
C TRP A 135 4.57 14.59 -9.88
N PHE A 136 5.40 13.88 -10.64
CA PHE A 136 6.80 14.26 -10.89
C PHE A 136 6.96 15.36 -11.93
N ASN A 137 6.32 15.20 -13.07
CA ASN A 137 6.55 15.97 -14.29
C ASN A 137 5.34 16.82 -14.69
N GLY A 138 4.18 16.64 -14.06
CA GLY A 138 2.93 17.25 -14.50
C GLY A 138 2.44 16.67 -15.82
N GLY A 139 1.29 17.17 -16.30
CA GLY A 139 0.71 16.74 -17.57
C GLY A 139 0.30 15.26 -17.60
N MET A 140 -0.09 14.79 -18.78
CA MET A 140 -0.54 13.41 -19.01
C MET A 140 0.45 12.66 -19.89
N LEU A 141 0.62 11.37 -19.62
CA LEU A 141 1.27 10.44 -20.54
C LEU A 141 0.30 10.07 -21.69
N PRO A 142 0.81 9.65 -22.87
CA PRO A 142 -0.02 9.20 -23.97
C PRO A 142 -0.87 7.99 -23.59
N SER A 143 -2.19 8.12 -23.74
CA SER A 143 -3.15 7.07 -23.36
C SER A 143 -3.03 5.79 -24.18
N ALA A 144 -2.36 5.84 -25.35
CA ALA A 144 -2.07 4.66 -26.17
C ALA A 144 -1.14 3.65 -25.46
N PHE A 145 -0.32 4.11 -24.51
CA PHE A 145 0.60 3.26 -23.74
C PHE A 145 0.22 3.20 -22.26
N TYR A 146 -0.36 4.27 -21.73
CA TYR A 146 -0.75 4.39 -20.33
C TYR A 146 -2.24 4.68 -20.25
N GLY A 147 -3.03 3.61 -20.40
CA GLY A 147 -4.49 3.66 -20.53
C GLY A 147 -5.16 4.48 -19.42
N THR A 148 -6.00 5.43 -19.80
CA THR A 148 -6.75 6.24 -18.85
C THR A 148 -8.01 6.80 -19.50
N ASP A 149 -9.12 6.68 -18.77
CA ASP A 149 -10.36 7.42 -19.04
C ASP A 149 -10.43 8.69 -18.19
N SER A 150 -9.57 8.80 -17.18
CA SER A 150 -9.41 9.99 -16.36
C SER A 150 -8.58 11.05 -17.08
N THR A 151 -8.95 12.30 -16.83
CA THR A 151 -8.30 13.50 -17.37
C THR A 151 -8.09 14.51 -16.24
N ILE A 152 -7.08 15.37 -16.42
CA ILE A 152 -6.94 16.55 -15.58
C ILE A 152 -8.20 17.43 -15.78
N ARG A 153 -8.76 17.94 -14.69
CA ARG A 153 -9.95 18.82 -14.71
C ARG A 153 -9.59 20.17 -15.30
N ASP A 154 -10.59 20.88 -15.83
CA ASP A 154 -10.41 22.26 -16.32
C ASP A 154 -9.94 23.24 -15.24
N ASN A 155 -10.29 22.97 -13.98
CA ASN A 155 -9.85 23.74 -12.80
C ASN A 155 -9.24 22.77 -11.77
N PRO A 156 -8.03 22.26 -12.02
CA PRO A 156 -7.41 21.31 -11.12
C PRO A 156 -6.92 22.06 -9.86
N SER A 157 -6.84 21.37 -8.71
CA SER A 157 -6.30 21.99 -7.49
C SER A 157 -4.78 22.24 -7.57
N SER A 158 -4.11 21.57 -8.51
CA SER A 158 -2.70 21.70 -8.83
C SER A 158 -2.43 21.21 -10.25
N GLU A 159 -1.33 21.66 -10.84
CA GLU A 159 -0.81 21.20 -12.14
C GLU A 159 0.10 19.95 -12.02
N GLY A 160 0.39 19.50 -10.79
CA GLY A 160 1.40 18.48 -10.53
C GLY A 160 2.82 18.99 -10.79
N GLY A 161 3.76 18.08 -11.05
CA GLY A 161 5.13 18.45 -11.41
C GLY A 161 5.98 18.92 -10.24
N TYR A 162 5.80 18.34 -9.06
CA TYR A 162 6.47 18.73 -7.82
C TYR A 162 7.95 18.36 -7.76
N TRP A 163 8.40 17.49 -8.66
CA TRP A 163 9.75 16.91 -8.68
C TRP A 163 10.40 17.00 -10.06
N LYS A 164 9.99 17.99 -10.87
CA LYS A 164 10.45 18.18 -12.27
C LYS A 164 11.97 18.33 -12.34
N GLU A 165 12.57 18.92 -11.33
CA GLU A 165 14.02 19.14 -11.20
C GLU A 165 14.83 17.84 -11.12
N LEU A 166 14.21 16.72 -10.73
CA LEU A 166 14.87 15.41 -10.74
C LEU A 166 15.03 14.83 -12.15
N ASN A 167 14.37 15.43 -13.16
CA ASN A 167 14.44 15.02 -14.57
C ASN A 167 14.16 13.52 -14.80
N LEU A 168 13.24 12.95 -14.01
CA LEU A 168 12.79 11.56 -14.16
C LEU A 168 11.62 11.52 -15.15
N THR A 169 11.90 11.78 -16.41
CA THR A 169 10.89 11.87 -17.48
C THR A 169 10.82 10.60 -18.31
N VAL A 170 9.61 10.27 -18.78
CA VAL A 170 9.42 9.19 -19.77
C VAL A 170 9.94 9.68 -21.12
N THR A 171 10.83 8.90 -21.72
CA THR A 171 11.35 9.17 -23.07
C THR A 171 10.71 8.25 -24.09
N TYR A 172 10.67 8.71 -25.33
CA TYR A 172 10.06 7.99 -26.44
C TYR A 172 11.09 7.77 -27.54
N ASP A 173 11.04 6.60 -28.16
CA ASP A 173 11.83 6.30 -29.34
C ASP A 173 11.36 7.12 -30.55
N LYS A 174 12.05 6.95 -31.68
CA LYS A 174 11.72 7.66 -32.93
C LYS A 174 10.32 7.36 -33.49
N TRP A 175 9.64 6.35 -32.97
CA TRP A 175 8.28 5.94 -33.36
C TRP A 175 7.22 6.40 -32.35
N GLY A 176 7.63 7.07 -31.28
CA GLY A 176 6.75 7.51 -30.20
C GLY A 176 6.43 6.42 -29.19
N THR A 177 7.15 5.29 -29.19
CA THR A 177 7.01 4.21 -28.20
C THR A 177 7.83 4.53 -26.97
N PRO A 178 7.35 4.28 -25.73
CA PRO A 178 8.17 4.43 -24.54
C PRO A 178 9.48 3.64 -24.67
N ASP A 179 10.62 4.31 -24.44
CA ASP A 179 11.96 3.73 -24.56
C ASP A 179 12.57 3.53 -23.17
N ASN A 180 13.03 4.63 -22.55
CA ASN A 180 13.56 4.64 -21.19
C ASN A 180 12.67 5.47 -20.27
N THR A 181 12.26 4.87 -19.16
CA THR A 181 11.55 5.54 -18.07
C THR A 181 12.34 5.32 -16.78
N PRO A 182 13.07 6.34 -16.29
CA PRO A 182 13.78 6.26 -15.02
C PRO A 182 12.84 6.45 -13.81
N LEU A 183 11.55 6.69 -14.05
CA LEU A 183 10.55 6.98 -13.01
C LEU A 183 9.81 5.73 -12.53
N PHE A 184 9.49 4.84 -13.48
CA PHE A 184 8.80 3.59 -13.20
C PHE A 184 9.13 2.54 -14.27
N ASN A 185 8.90 1.28 -13.95
CA ASN A 185 8.90 0.15 -14.89
C ASN A 185 7.64 -0.68 -14.66
N SER A 186 7.12 -1.30 -15.71
CA SER A 186 5.91 -2.12 -15.64
C SER A 186 6.16 -3.50 -16.24
N TYR A 187 5.53 -4.52 -15.66
CA TYR A 187 5.57 -5.88 -16.16
C TYR A 187 4.14 -6.43 -16.25
N THR A 188 3.71 -6.75 -17.47
CA THR A 188 2.45 -7.45 -17.72
C THR A 188 2.74 -8.94 -17.71
N PHE A 189 2.11 -9.66 -16.77
CA PHE A 189 2.24 -11.10 -16.68
C PHE A 189 1.51 -11.77 -17.85
N TRP A 190 2.06 -12.87 -18.35
CA TRP A 190 1.52 -13.56 -19.51
C TRP A 190 1.70 -15.08 -19.40
N GLU A 191 0.99 -15.83 -20.25
CA GLU A 191 0.87 -17.29 -20.16
C GLU A 191 2.19 -18.08 -20.25
N GLY A 192 3.29 -17.45 -20.69
CA GLY A 192 4.61 -18.10 -20.74
C GLY A 192 5.46 -17.89 -19.50
N ASP A 193 5.00 -17.11 -18.53
CA ASP A 193 5.72 -16.89 -17.29
C ASP A 193 5.70 -18.14 -16.40
N THR A 194 6.86 -18.53 -15.89
CA THR A 194 6.95 -19.61 -14.91
C THR A 194 6.64 -19.08 -13.51
N ARG A 195 6.20 -19.95 -12.61
CA ARG A 195 6.00 -19.61 -11.18
C ARG A 195 7.23 -18.92 -10.58
N ASP A 196 8.42 -19.47 -10.83
CA ASP A 196 9.67 -18.89 -10.33
C ASP A 196 9.98 -17.53 -10.99
N GLY A 197 9.64 -17.36 -12.28
CA GLY A 197 9.73 -16.09 -12.98
C GLY A 197 8.82 -15.02 -12.39
N ILE A 198 7.55 -15.36 -12.15
CA ILE A 198 6.56 -14.48 -11.52
C ILE A 198 7.03 -14.06 -10.13
N TYR A 199 7.43 -15.04 -9.31
CA TYR A 199 7.95 -14.77 -7.97
C TYR A 199 9.21 -13.90 -8.04
N SER A 200 10.08 -14.12 -9.01
CA SER A 200 11.27 -13.29 -9.22
C SER A 200 10.88 -11.83 -9.51
N VAL A 201 9.94 -11.58 -10.43
CA VAL A 201 9.47 -10.22 -10.75
C VAL A 201 8.92 -9.51 -9.50
N LEU A 202 8.03 -10.16 -8.75
CA LEU A 202 7.43 -9.60 -7.53
C LEU A 202 8.50 -9.29 -6.47
N LYS A 203 9.38 -10.26 -6.19
CA LYS A 203 10.45 -10.09 -5.20
C LYS A 203 11.47 -9.03 -5.63
N ASN A 204 11.81 -8.95 -6.91
CA ASN A 204 12.80 -8.00 -7.41
C ASN A 204 12.36 -6.56 -7.22
N SER A 205 11.07 -6.26 -7.37
CA SER A 205 10.55 -4.91 -7.10
C SER A 205 10.81 -4.50 -5.64
N ILE A 206 10.48 -5.36 -4.69
CA ILE A 206 10.71 -5.12 -3.26
C ILE A 206 12.21 -5.09 -2.93
N ASN A 207 12.99 -6.05 -3.41
CA ASN A 207 14.42 -6.17 -3.11
C ASN A 207 15.25 -4.99 -3.64
N ASN A 208 14.78 -4.30 -4.68
CA ASN A 208 15.41 -3.08 -5.19
C ASN A 208 14.88 -1.80 -4.53
N ASN A 209 14.01 -1.92 -3.51
CA ASN A 209 13.31 -0.79 -2.90
C ASN A 209 12.56 0.06 -3.92
N TRP A 210 11.85 -0.59 -4.84
CA TRP A 210 10.95 0.08 -5.76
C TRP A 210 9.53 0.03 -5.20
N GLY A 211 8.89 1.19 -5.08
CA GLY A 211 7.50 1.26 -4.65
C GLY A 211 6.64 0.41 -5.59
N THR A 212 5.84 -0.51 -5.06
CA THR A 212 5.21 -1.55 -5.89
C THR A 212 3.70 -1.43 -5.85
N THR A 213 3.08 -1.35 -7.03
CA THR A 213 1.63 -1.47 -7.20
C THR A 213 1.30 -2.63 -8.13
N LEU A 214 0.08 -3.14 -8.02
CA LEU A 214 -0.40 -4.27 -8.81
C LEU A 214 -1.73 -3.93 -9.48
N SER A 215 -1.89 -4.34 -10.73
CA SER A 215 -3.19 -4.40 -11.42
C SER A 215 -3.84 -5.75 -11.15
N ILE A 216 -5.03 -5.73 -10.57
CA ILE A 216 -5.82 -6.92 -10.25
C ILE A 216 -7.25 -6.82 -10.76
N GLY A 217 -7.96 -7.93 -10.77
CA GLY A 217 -9.38 -8.00 -11.06
C GLY A 217 -9.80 -9.40 -11.49
N GLU A 218 -11.05 -9.57 -11.92
CA GLU A 218 -11.57 -10.86 -12.40
C GLU A 218 -10.65 -11.48 -13.48
N TYR A 219 -10.13 -10.62 -14.37
CA TYR A 219 -9.23 -10.96 -15.48
C TYR A 219 -7.84 -10.31 -15.34
N GLY A 220 -7.42 -9.93 -14.13
CA GLY A 220 -6.12 -9.26 -13.89
C GLY A 220 -6.10 -7.77 -14.22
N THR A 221 -7.26 -7.14 -14.42
CA THR A 221 -7.38 -5.72 -14.76
C THR A 221 -8.62 -5.10 -14.12
N GLY A 222 -8.63 -3.77 -14.01
CA GLY A 222 -9.77 -2.97 -13.53
C GLY A 222 -9.63 -2.44 -12.11
N HIS A 223 -8.62 -2.87 -11.35
CA HIS A 223 -8.36 -2.37 -10.00
C HIS A 223 -6.87 -2.30 -9.70
N ALA A 224 -6.45 -1.35 -8.87
CA ALA A 224 -5.05 -1.11 -8.52
C ALA A 224 -4.85 -1.11 -7.01
N ILE A 225 -3.83 -1.83 -6.54
CA ILE A 225 -3.50 -1.99 -5.12
C ILE A 225 -2.01 -1.76 -4.88
N THR A 226 -1.59 -1.65 -3.61
CA THR A 226 -0.17 -1.46 -3.24
C THR A 226 0.38 -2.73 -2.61
N MET A 227 1.62 -3.08 -2.95
CA MET A 227 2.39 -4.16 -2.35
C MET A 227 3.58 -3.60 -1.57
N TRP A 228 3.72 -4.02 -0.33
CA TRP A 228 4.69 -3.49 0.63
C TRP A 228 5.84 -4.46 0.94
N GLY A 229 5.61 -5.75 0.74
CA GLY A 229 6.57 -6.78 1.08
C GLY A 229 6.09 -8.17 0.71
N TYR A 230 6.92 -9.16 1.03
CA TYR A 230 6.63 -10.56 0.81
C TYR A 230 7.29 -11.45 1.86
N ASP A 231 6.76 -12.67 2.03
CA ASP A 231 7.45 -13.79 2.65
C ASP A 231 7.14 -15.09 1.89
N MET A 232 7.55 -16.23 2.47
CA MET A 232 7.26 -17.55 1.92
C MET A 232 6.54 -18.39 2.98
N ASP A 233 5.48 -19.09 2.56
CA ASP A 233 4.86 -20.11 3.40
C ASP A 233 5.68 -21.41 3.44
N ALA A 234 5.25 -22.35 4.28
CA ALA A 234 5.94 -23.63 4.48
C ALA A 234 5.97 -24.52 3.21
N ASP A 235 5.04 -24.30 2.28
CA ASP A 235 4.95 -25.02 1.01
C ASP A 235 5.74 -24.30 -0.10
N GLY A 236 6.40 -23.20 0.24
CA GLY A 236 7.20 -22.40 -0.68
C GLY A 236 6.37 -21.55 -1.63
N ASN A 237 5.12 -21.23 -1.30
CA ASN A 237 4.35 -20.20 -2.01
C ASN A 237 4.71 -18.82 -1.49
N LEU A 238 4.69 -17.85 -2.41
CA LEU A 238 4.89 -16.46 -2.07
C LEU A 238 3.64 -15.93 -1.35
N ILE A 239 3.84 -15.29 -0.20
CA ILE A 239 2.83 -14.47 0.46
C ILE A 239 3.22 -13.01 0.24
N ILE A 240 2.27 -12.18 -0.15
CA ILE A 240 2.49 -10.75 -0.38
C ILE A 240 1.66 -9.91 0.57
N TYR A 241 2.24 -8.79 0.99
CA TYR A 241 1.68 -7.85 1.95
C TYR A 241 1.11 -6.64 1.21
N LEU A 242 -0.16 -6.36 1.41
CA LEU A 242 -0.98 -5.52 0.55
C LEU A 242 -1.79 -4.49 1.33
N THR A 243 -2.13 -3.40 0.67
CA THR A 243 -3.20 -2.45 1.08
C THR A 243 -4.04 -2.11 -0.15
N ASP A 244 -5.34 -1.91 0.05
CA ASP A 244 -6.30 -1.76 -1.03
C ASP A 244 -7.35 -0.72 -0.68
N SER A 245 -7.53 0.28 -1.54
CA SER A 245 -8.45 1.38 -1.30
C SER A 245 -9.94 1.00 -1.23
N ASP A 246 -10.29 -0.25 -1.54
CA ASP A 246 -11.64 -0.83 -1.59
C ASP A 246 -11.84 -1.97 -0.59
N ASP A 247 -10.89 -2.24 0.32
CA ASP A 247 -11.00 -3.39 1.25
C ASP A 247 -11.91 -3.15 2.46
N TYR A 248 -12.40 -1.91 2.64
CA TYR A 248 -13.24 -1.49 3.76
C TYR A 248 -12.56 -1.67 5.14
N ALA A 249 -11.23 -1.73 5.15
CA ALA A 249 -10.42 -1.93 6.35
C ALA A 249 -9.34 -0.86 6.46
N LEU A 250 -8.77 -0.75 7.67
CA LEU A 250 -7.53 -0.01 7.87
C LEU A 250 -6.48 -1.03 8.29
N GLY A 251 -5.56 -1.32 7.40
CA GLY A 251 -4.61 -2.38 7.68
C GLY A 251 -3.94 -2.93 6.45
N MET A 252 -2.66 -3.25 6.60
CA MET A 252 -2.01 -4.18 5.71
C MET A 252 -2.60 -5.58 5.91
N PHE A 253 -2.91 -6.27 4.82
CA PHE A 253 -3.36 -7.66 4.80
C PHE A 253 -2.43 -8.51 3.93
N ARG A 254 -2.62 -9.83 3.97
CA ARG A 254 -1.79 -10.78 3.24
C ARG A 254 -2.59 -11.56 2.23
N GLN A 255 -1.96 -11.92 1.11
CA GLN A 255 -2.51 -12.86 0.14
C GLN A 255 -1.42 -13.82 -0.33
N LYS A 256 -1.81 -15.08 -0.54
CA LYS A 256 -0.99 -16.12 -1.15
C LYS A 256 -1.05 -15.98 -2.67
N VAL A 257 0.10 -16.08 -3.32
CA VAL A 257 0.22 -16.07 -4.79
C VAL A 257 0.22 -17.51 -5.32
N ILE A 258 -0.84 -17.86 -6.04
CA ILE A 258 -1.02 -19.15 -6.69
C ILE A 258 -0.86 -18.97 -8.20
N VAL A 259 -0.15 -19.89 -8.84
CA VAL A 259 -0.01 -19.95 -10.29
C VAL A 259 -0.56 -21.30 -10.74
N ASP A 260 -1.54 -21.29 -11.63
CA ASP A 260 -2.13 -22.52 -12.14
C ASP A 260 -1.31 -23.13 -13.30
N ASP A 261 -1.81 -24.23 -13.85
CA ASP A 261 -1.17 -24.91 -14.97
C ASP A 261 -1.23 -24.08 -16.26
N GLU A 262 -2.26 -23.26 -16.43
CA GLU A 262 -2.47 -22.30 -17.52
C GLU A 262 -1.70 -20.98 -17.34
N LYS A 263 -0.92 -20.86 -16.25
CA LYS A 263 -0.11 -19.70 -15.87
C LYS A 263 -0.92 -18.44 -15.57
N HIS A 264 -2.19 -18.58 -15.23
CA HIS A 264 -2.91 -17.53 -14.54
C HIS A 264 -2.38 -17.36 -13.12
N ILE A 265 -2.36 -16.12 -12.67
CA ILE A 265 -1.83 -15.74 -11.35
C ILE A 265 -3.00 -15.28 -10.49
N TYR A 266 -3.14 -15.90 -9.32
CA TYR A 266 -4.21 -15.63 -8.38
C TYR A 266 -3.64 -15.12 -7.07
N LEU A 267 -4.32 -14.14 -6.49
CA LEU A 267 -4.17 -13.75 -5.10
C LEU A 267 -5.35 -14.32 -4.32
N THR A 268 -5.06 -15.14 -3.31
CA THR A 268 -6.06 -15.82 -2.48
C THR A 268 -5.70 -15.71 -1.00
N SER A 269 -6.67 -15.96 -0.12
CA SER A 269 -6.46 -15.91 1.33
C SER A 269 -5.34 -16.85 1.76
N VAL A 270 -4.53 -16.39 2.72
CA VAL A 270 -3.64 -17.27 3.48
C VAL A 270 -4.48 -18.20 4.36
N ASP A 271 -4.01 -19.41 4.63
CA ASP A 271 -4.74 -20.39 5.42
C ASP A 271 -5.07 -19.85 6.83
N GLY A 272 -6.34 -19.85 7.18
CA GLY A 272 -6.83 -19.31 8.46
C GLY A 272 -7.10 -17.79 8.46
N GLU A 273 -6.83 -17.09 7.36
CA GLU A 273 -7.20 -15.68 7.18
C GLU A 273 -8.50 -15.52 6.38
N ASN A 274 -9.14 -14.36 6.54
CA ASN A 274 -10.32 -14.02 5.76
C ASN A 274 -9.94 -13.75 4.30
N ASN A 275 -10.83 -14.13 3.39
CA ASN A 275 -10.69 -13.74 2.00
C ASN A 275 -11.08 -12.27 1.82
N VAL A 276 -10.19 -11.50 1.20
CA VAL A 276 -10.42 -10.09 0.86
C VAL A 276 -11.15 -9.98 -0.48
N TYR A 277 -10.90 -10.95 -1.38
CA TYR A 277 -11.44 -10.95 -2.73
C TYR A 277 -12.47 -12.07 -2.95
N GLY A 278 -13.48 -11.80 -3.78
CA GLY A 278 -14.67 -12.64 -3.88
C GLY A 278 -14.88 -13.36 -5.21
N TYR A 279 -13.95 -13.28 -6.16
CA TYR A 279 -14.11 -13.98 -7.45
C TYR A 279 -13.86 -15.47 -7.26
N ASN A 280 -14.72 -16.30 -7.86
CA ASN A 280 -14.61 -17.74 -7.78
C ASN A 280 -14.04 -18.29 -9.08
N TYR A 281 -12.93 -19.03 -8.97
CA TYR A 281 -12.25 -19.66 -10.09
C TYR A 281 -12.38 -21.18 -9.93
N GLY A 282 -13.44 -21.72 -10.49
CA GLY A 282 -13.77 -23.15 -10.38
C GLY A 282 -12.71 -24.05 -11.03
N GLU A 283 -12.05 -23.54 -12.07
CA GLU A 283 -10.92 -24.18 -12.75
C GLU A 283 -9.70 -24.35 -11.84
N ALA A 284 -9.44 -23.35 -10.98
CA ALA A 284 -8.33 -23.35 -10.04
C ALA A 284 -8.73 -23.84 -8.63
N GLY A 285 -10.02 -24.13 -8.42
CA GLY A 285 -10.56 -24.58 -7.14
C GLY A 285 -10.41 -23.57 -6.00
N LEU A 286 -10.38 -22.26 -6.30
CA LEU A 286 -10.09 -21.21 -5.33
C LEU A 286 -11.03 -19.99 -5.45
N THR A 287 -11.08 -19.20 -4.38
CA THR A 287 -11.69 -17.86 -4.37
C THR A 287 -10.59 -16.82 -4.19
N GLY A 288 -10.63 -15.71 -4.93
CA GLY A 288 -9.59 -14.69 -4.88
C GLY A 288 -9.80 -13.60 -5.93
N THR A 289 -8.69 -13.13 -6.51
CA THR A 289 -8.63 -12.23 -7.68
C THR A 289 -7.46 -12.61 -8.57
N ARG A 290 -7.48 -12.25 -9.86
CA ARG A 290 -6.32 -12.43 -10.74
C ARG A 290 -5.39 -11.23 -10.66
N LEU A 291 -4.09 -11.50 -10.77
CA LEU A 291 -3.02 -10.51 -10.92
C LEU A 291 -2.63 -10.43 -12.39
N GLY A 292 -2.72 -9.25 -13.00
CA GLY A 292 -2.37 -9.06 -14.41
C GLY A 292 -1.07 -8.29 -14.62
N GLU A 293 -0.77 -7.31 -13.78
CA GLU A 293 0.41 -6.46 -13.96
C GLU A 293 1.03 -6.02 -12.64
N LEU A 294 2.33 -5.75 -12.68
CA LEU A 294 3.08 -5.07 -11.64
C LEU A 294 3.63 -3.76 -12.19
N GLN A 295 3.55 -2.68 -11.41
CA GLN A 295 4.22 -1.43 -11.69
C GLN A 295 5.16 -1.09 -10.55
N SER A 296 6.45 -0.98 -10.87
CA SER A 296 7.53 -0.56 -9.98
C SER A 296 7.79 0.92 -10.17
N PHE A 297 7.62 1.70 -9.12
CA PHE A 297 8.10 3.07 -9.04
C PHE A 297 9.61 3.06 -8.70
N THR A 298 10.44 3.47 -9.65
CA THR A 298 11.90 3.25 -9.64
C THR A 298 12.70 4.50 -9.30
N ALA A 299 12.04 5.61 -8.95
CA ALA A 299 12.74 6.82 -8.55
C ALA A 299 13.68 6.56 -7.37
N PRO A 300 14.93 7.06 -7.39
CA PRO A 300 15.88 6.84 -6.31
C PRO A 300 15.33 7.32 -4.97
N LEU A 301 15.53 6.52 -3.92
CA LEU A 301 15.21 6.92 -2.55
C LEU A 301 16.00 8.16 -2.14
N GLY A 302 15.46 8.91 -1.17
CA GLY A 302 16.19 10.01 -0.54
C GLY A 302 17.20 9.52 0.50
N ASP A 303 17.61 10.46 1.35
CA ASP A 303 18.64 10.32 2.36
C ASP A 303 18.12 9.93 3.75
N LEU A 304 16.80 9.98 3.97
CA LEU A 304 16.18 9.63 5.24
C LEU A 304 15.89 8.13 5.30
N ARG A 305 16.47 7.49 6.31
CA ARG A 305 16.04 6.18 6.80
C ARG A 305 15.29 6.39 8.10
N ILE A 306 14.06 5.89 8.17
CA ILE A 306 13.29 5.85 9.40
C ILE A 306 13.84 4.62 10.15
N PRO A 307 14.44 4.79 11.34
CA PRO A 307 14.77 3.63 12.15
C PRO A 307 13.49 2.85 12.39
N GLU A 308 13.52 1.53 12.17
CA GLU A 308 12.48 0.65 12.72
C GLU A 308 12.20 1.12 14.16
N PRO A 309 10.92 1.26 14.57
CA PRO A 309 10.64 1.47 15.97
C PRO A 309 11.22 0.27 16.72
N GLY A 310 12.43 0.44 17.24
CA GLY A 310 13.13 -0.61 17.94
C GLY A 310 12.20 -1.12 19.02
N THR A 311 12.16 -2.43 19.21
CA THR A 311 11.37 -3.16 20.22
C THR A 311 11.80 -2.80 21.66
N GLY A 312 11.91 -1.51 21.96
CA GLY A 312 12.54 -0.93 23.14
C GLY A 312 12.23 0.56 23.21
N ILE A 313 11.09 0.89 23.80
CA ILE A 313 10.93 1.67 25.04
C ILE A 313 9.42 1.96 25.19
N LEU A 314 8.68 0.96 25.70
CA LEU A 314 7.50 1.20 26.53
C LEU A 314 7.98 1.20 27.98
N SER A 315 8.56 2.31 28.42
CA SER A 315 8.90 2.51 29.83
C SER A 315 9.09 4.00 30.11
N LEU A 316 8.39 4.48 31.13
CA LEU A 316 8.48 5.80 31.78
C LEU A 316 7.60 6.94 31.24
N CYS A 317 6.28 6.77 31.35
CA CYS A 317 5.36 7.89 31.66
C CYS A 317 4.44 7.52 32.84
N GLY A 318 5.02 6.94 33.90
CA GLY A 318 4.25 6.33 34.99
C GLY A 318 4.78 6.57 36.41
N VAL A 319 5.38 7.73 36.72
CA VAL A 319 5.61 8.21 38.11
C VAL A 319 5.71 9.74 37.98
N PHE A 320 4.80 10.58 38.45
CA PHE A 320 4.67 11.05 39.83
C PHE A 320 3.37 11.88 39.95
N LEU A 321 2.33 11.37 40.61
CA LEU A 321 1.35 12.20 41.33
C LEU A 321 0.77 11.40 42.50
N ALA A 322 1.56 11.31 43.58
CA ALA A 322 1.07 10.93 44.90
C ALA A 322 1.61 11.93 45.93
N VAL A 323 1.17 13.19 45.85
CA VAL A 323 1.33 14.12 46.98
C VAL A 323 0.22 13.79 47.98
N SER A 324 0.61 13.02 48.99
CA SER A 324 -0.21 12.72 50.16
C SER A 324 -0.64 14.00 50.86
N ARG A 325 -1.96 14.18 51.01
CA ARG A 325 -2.56 15.10 51.98
C ARG A 325 -2.14 14.65 53.38
N ARG A 326 -1.35 15.47 54.09
CA ARG A 326 -1.32 15.44 55.56
C ARG A 326 -1.93 16.73 56.11
N ARG A 327 -3.14 16.57 56.68
CA ARG A 327 -3.74 17.53 57.60
C ARG A 327 -2.82 17.69 58.82
N ARG A 328 -2.51 18.93 59.20
CA ARG A 328 -2.09 19.24 60.58
C ARG A 328 -3.20 20.02 61.25
N ILE A 329 -3.67 19.42 62.34
CA ILE A 329 -4.48 20.02 63.39
C ILE A 329 -3.57 21.02 64.14
N LEU A 330 -4.09 22.22 64.41
CA LEU A 330 -3.54 23.10 65.43
C LEU A 330 -4.66 23.38 66.45
N ARG A 331 -4.24 23.37 67.72
CA ARG A 331 -5.02 23.69 68.91
C ARG A 331 -5.46 25.15 68.92
#